data_AF-A0A3M4KF33-F1
#
_entry.id   AF-A0A3M4KF33-F1
#
_cell.length_a   1.000
_cell.length_b   1.000
_cell.length_c   1.000
_cell.angle_alpha   90.00
_cell.angle_beta   90.00
_cell.angle_gamma   90.00
#
_symmetry.space_group_name_H-M   'P 1'
#
loop_
_entity.id
_entity.type
_entity.pdbx_description
1 polymer ?
#
loop_
_entity_poly.entity_id
_entity_poly.type
_entity_poly.pdbx_seq_one_letter_code
_entity_poly.pdbx_strand_id
1 'polypeptide(L)'
;MQPKNTTAPPVAQEPSEIPNKIPSAFIYYTVDVRTPVIRQTGLPILVKALAVELYLALSVEFPAPKFEVIIQACAADAEDRKSFERRASRNKDLIISCRSADRPGYEYLARLGQYGEYDPRHPAPQNEEVPFRGAHGDSQ
;
A
#
# COMPACT_ATOMS: atom_id res chain seq x y z
N MET A 1 -73.02 30.04 5.52
CA MET A 1 -72.22 28.85 5.18
C MET A 1 -70.75 29.24 5.20
N GLN A 2 -69.94 28.67 6.10
CA GLN A 2 -68.48 28.82 6.09
C GLN A 2 -67.84 27.45 5.87
N PRO A 3 -66.82 27.31 5.01
CA PRO A 3 -66.14 26.03 4.83
C PRO A 3 -65.15 25.80 5.97
N LYS A 4 -65.29 24.68 6.69
CA LYS A 4 -64.29 24.21 7.66
C LYS A 4 -63.08 23.69 6.88
N ASN A 5 -62.03 24.50 6.82
CA ASN A 5 -60.74 24.06 6.31
C ASN A 5 -60.11 23.13 7.36
N THR A 6 -60.16 21.83 7.12
CA THR A 6 -59.55 20.82 8.01
C THR A 6 -58.17 20.49 7.45
N THR A 7 -57.16 21.18 7.94
CA THR A 7 -55.75 20.86 7.63
C THR A 7 -55.34 19.68 8.52
N ALA A 8 -55.08 18.52 7.92
CA ALA A 8 -54.50 17.39 8.63
C ALA A 8 -53.10 17.75 9.15
N PRO A 9 -52.68 17.27 10.33
CA PRO A 9 -51.34 17.54 10.85
C PRO A 9 -50.28 16.90 9.92
N PRO A 10 -49.11 17.53 9.77
CA PRO A 10 -48.05 16.99 8.93
C PRO A 10 -47.62 15.63 9.50
N VAL A 11 -47.65 14.60 8.65
CA VAL A 11 -47.07 13.30 8.97
C VAL A 11 -45.59 13.52 9.25
N ALA A 12 -45.13 13.14 10.43
CA ALA A 12 -43.71 13.14 10.75
C ALA A 12 -43.00 12.22 9.75
N GLN A 13 -42.18 12.79 8.87
CA GLN A 13 -41.23 11.99 8.11
C GLN A 13 -40.17 11.50 9.09
N GLU A 14 -40.15 10.20 9.35
CA GLU A 14 -38.99 9.59 10.01
C GLU A 14 -37.77 9.81 9.11
N PRO A 15 -36.60 10.19 9.67
CA PRO A 15 -35.40 10.35 8.87
C PRO A 15 -35.13 9.02 8.18
N SER A 16 -35.06 9.02 6.84
CA SER A 16 -34.60 7.83 6.12
C SER A 16 -33.24 7.44 6.68
N GLU A 17 -33.15 6.23 7.23
CA GLU A 17 -31.89 5.65 7.70
C GLU A 17 -30.88 5.79 6.57
N ILE A 18 -29.91 6.69 6.76
CA ILE A 18 -28.73 6.77 5.90
C ILE A 18 -28.15 5.35 5.93
N PRO A 19 -27.91 4.68 4.79
CA PRO A 19 -27.34 3.35 4.80
C PRO A 19 -26.03 3.39 5.60
N ASN A 20 -26.06 2.89 6.83
CA ASN A 20 -24.94 2.86 7.76
C ASN A 20 -23.98 1.72 7.37
N LYS A 21 -23.52 1.76 6.13
CA LYS A 21 -22.28 1.12 5.72
C LYS A 21 -21.45 2.21 5.09
N ILE A 22 -20.86 3.06 5.93
CA ILE A 22 -19.59 3.68 5.55
C ILE A 22 -18.68 2.47 5.30
N PRO A 23 -18.29 2.17 4.04
CA PRO A 23 -17.33 1.11 3.82
C PRO A 23 -16.12 1.46 4.67
N SER A 24 -15.57 0.51 5.41
CA SER A 24 -14.49 0.76 6.36
C SER A 24 -13.23 1.13 5.58
N ALA A 25 -13.15 2.39 5.18
CA ALA A 25 -12.01 2.94 4.47
C ALA A 25 -10.82 2.94 5.43
N PHE A 26 -9.66 2.50 4.93
CA PHE A 26 -8.44 2.52 5.70
C PHE A 26 -7.40 3.41 5.01
N ILE A 27 -6.53 4.01 5.83
CA ILE A 27 -5.46 4.88 5.35
C ILE A 27 -4.20 4.03 5.10
N TYR A 28 -3.54 4.30 3.98
CA TYR A 28 -2.24 3.76 3.65
C TYR A 28 -1.34 4.85 3.06
N TYR A 29 -0.06 4.53 2.93
CA TYR A 29 0.94 5.41 2.37
C TYR A 29 1.55 4.81 1.11
N THR A 30 1.99 5.67 0.19
CA THR A 30 2.91 5.31 -0.90
C THR A 30 4.11 6.24 -0.88
N VAL A 31 5.23 5.79 -1.43
CA VAL A 31 6.39 6.63 -1.72
C VAL A 31 6.53 6.69 -3.23
N ASP A 32 6.23 7.86 -3.79
CA ASP A 32 6.24 8.09 -5.22
C ASP A 32 7.54 8.79 -5.63
N VAL A 33 8.07 8.44 -6.80
CA VAL A 33 9.17 9.18 -7.44
C VAL A 33 8.62 9.88 -8.68
N ARG A 34 8.88 11.18 -8.77
CA ARG A 34 8.39 12.04 -9.84
C ARG A 34 9.53 12.69 -10.59
N THR A 35 9.31 12.81 -11.89
CA THR A 35 10.05 13.70 -12.80
C THR A 35 9.02 14.50 -13.59
N PRO A 36 9.44 15.50 -14.38
CA PRO A 36 8.53 16.22 -15.27
C PRO A 36 7.79 15.34 -16.28
N VAL A 37 8.27 14.11 -16.55
CA VAL A 37 7.77 13.24 -17.62
C VAL A 37 7.23 11.90 -17.08
N ILE A 38 7.68 11.46 -15.91
CA ILE A 38 7.38 10.13 -15.35
C ILE A 38 6.93 10.28 -13.91
N ARG A 39 5.82 9.62 -13.57
CA ARG A 39 5.39 9.39 -12.19
C ARG A 39 5.36 7.89 -11.90
N GLN A 40 6.24 7.46 -11.01
CA GLN A 40 6.27 6.09 -10.53
C GLN A 40 5.59 6.03 -9.16
N THR A 41 4.45 5.32 -9.10
CA THR A 41 3.67 5.18 -7.87
C THR A 41 4.22 4.01 -7.06
N GLY A 42 4.46 4.25 -5.77
CA GLY A 42 5.00 3.23 -4.87
C GLY A 42 4.00 2.12 -4.52
N LEU A 43 4.51 0.99 -4.04
CA LEU A 43 3.69 -0.06 -3.43
C LEU A 43 3.09 0.41 -2.10
N PRO A 44 1.93 -0.15 -1.69
CA PRO A 44 1.26 0.28 -0.47
C PRO A 44 2.09 0.01 0.79
N ILE A 45 2.02 0.92 1.75
CA ILE A 45 2.67 0.84 3.07
C ILE A 45 1.63 1.19 4.14
N LEU A 46 1.42 0.31 5.12
CA LEU A 46 0.45 0.53 6.20
C LEU A 46 1.01 1.30 7.40
N VAL A 47 2.34 1.46 7.48
CA VAL A 47 3.02 2.10 8.62
C VAL A 47 3.78 3.34 8.16
N LYS A 48 3.38 4.52 8.68
CA LYS A 48 3.98 5.81 8.29
C LYS A 48 5.51 5.84 8.47
N ALA A 49 6.02 5.31 9.58
CA ALA A 49 7.45 5.28 9.85
C ALA A 49 8.24 4.52 8.76
N LEU A 50 7.66 3.44 8.23
CA LEU A 50 8.27 2.66 7.15
C LEU A 50 8.23 3.41 5.81
N ALA A 51 7.18 4.22 5.57
CA ALA A 51 7.12 5.10 4.40
C ALA A 51 8.19 6.21 4.47
N VAL A 52 8.45 6.76 5.67
CA VAL A 52 9.53 7.73 5.88
C VAL A 52 10.89 7.09 5.62
N GLU A 53 11.11 5.87 6.09
CA GLU A 53 12.35 5.15 5.86
C GLU A 53 12.61 4.91 4.36
N LEU A 54 11.60 4.42 3.64
CA LEU A 54 11.71 4.22 2.19
C LEU A 54 11.91 5.55 1.45
N TYR A 55 11.23 6.62 1.89
CA TYR A 55 11.45 7.96 1.35
C TYR A 55 12.91 8.40 1.48
N LEU A 56 13.53 8.22 2.65
CA LEU A 56 14.93 8.60 2.87
C LEU A 56 15.87 7.76 1.99
N ALA A 57 15.63 6.45 1.92
CA ALA A 57 16.41 5.54 1.09
C ALA A 57 16.34 5.91 -0.41
N LEU A 58 15.14 6.19 -0.92
CA LEU A 58 14.94 6.58 -2.32
C LEU A 58 15.44 8.00 -2.62
N SER A 59 15.39 8.92 -1.65
CA SER A 59 15.85 10.30 -1.85
C SER A 59 17.36 10.39 -2.12
N VAL A 60 18.15 9.42 -1.64
CA VAL A 60 19.58 9.31 -1.94
C VAL A 60 19.80 8.89 -3.40
N GLU A 61 18.98 7.98 -3.91
CA GLU A 61 19.06 7.47 -5.27
C GLU A 61 18.49 8.44 -6.31
N PHE A 62 17.55 9.28 -5.88
CA PHE A 62 16.85 10.26 -6.71
C PHE A 62 17.09 11.68 -6.18
N PRO A 63 18.29 12.24 -6.36
CA PRO A 63 18.62 13.55 -5.83
C PRO A 63 17.86 14.68 -6.53
N ALA A 64 17.43 15.65 -5.74
CA ALA A 64 16.87 16.90 -6.22
C ALA A 64 17.89 17.72 -7.05
N PRO A 65 17.45 18.61 -7.95
CA PRO A 65 16.06 18.94 -8.29
C PRO A 65 15.49 18.08 -9.43
N LYS A 66 16.27 17.16 -9.99
CA LYS A 66 15.87 16.37 -11.17
C LYS A 66 14.71 15.42 -10.86
N PHE A 67 14.66 14.95 -9.62
CA PHE A 67 13.64 14.04 -9.12
C PHE A 67 13.01 14.61 -7.86
N GLU A 68 11.74 14.30 -7.65
CA GLU A 68 11.00 14.60 -6.44
C GLU A 68 10.47 13.28 -5.86
N VAL A 69 10.90 12.95 -4.64
CA VAL A 69 10.36 11.80 -3.89
C VAL A 69 9.29 12.32 -2.94
N ILE A 70 8.11 11.70 -2.92
CA ILE A 70 6.96 12.19 -2.13
C ILE A 70 6.32 11.03 -1.38
N ILE A 71 6.05 11.24 -0.09
CA ILE A 71 5.16 10.37 0.67
C ILE A 71 3.72 10.84 0.44
N GLN A 72 2.86 9.97 -0.06
CA GLN A 72 1.43 10.23 -0.19
C GLN A 72 0.65 9.47 0.89
N ALA A 73 -0.41 10.10 1.41
CA ALA A 73 -1.42 9.41 2.21
C ALA A 73 -2.66 9.18 1.33
N CYS A 74 -3.15 7.95 1.33
CA CYS A 74 -4.23 7.48 0.46
C CYS A 74 -5.30 6.77 1.29
N ALA A 75 -6.54 6.77 0.79
CA ALA A 75 -7.64 5.99 1.34
C ALA A 75 -8.03 4.88 0.36
N ALA A 76 -8.28 3.67 0.86
CA ALA A 76 -8.76 2.55 0.07
C ALA A 76 -10.03 1.94 0.69
N ASP A 77 -10.87 1.38 -0.17
CA ASP A 77 -12.12 0.73 0.21
C ASP A 77 -11.94 -0.73 0.64
N ALA A 78 -12.93 -1.23 1.38
CA ALA A 78 -12.85 -2.52 2.08
C ALA A 78 -12.92 -3.74 1.15
N GLU A 79 -13.46 -3.62 -0.07
CA GLU A 79 -13.72 -4.76 -0.96
C GLU A 79 -12.44 -5.53 -1.32
N ASP A 80 -11.29 -4.85 -1.37
CA ASP A 80 -9.98 -5.46 -1.71
C ASP A 80 -8.99 -5.57 -0.54
N ARG A 81 -9.47 -5.41 0.70
CA ARG A 81 -8.61 -5.29 1.89
C ARG A 81 -7.59 -6.41 2.05
N LYS A 82 -7.98 -7.69 1.83
CA LYS A 82 -7.04 -8.83 1.95
C LYS A 82 -5.94 -8.81 0.89
N SER A 83 -6.28 -8.46 -0.36
CA SER A 83 -5.30 -8.33 -1.44
C SER A 83 -4.35 -7.17 -1.17
N PHE A 84 -4.88 -6.07 -0.66
CA PHE A 84 -4.12 -4.92 -0.23
C PHE A 84 -3.14 -5.26 0.90
N GLU A 85 -3.62 -5.86 1.99
CA GLU A 85 -2.80 -6.24 3.14
C GLU A 85 -1.66 -7.19 2.74
N ARG A 86 -1.91 -8.13 1.82
CA ARG A 86 -0.86 -9.00 1.26
C ARG A 86 0.22 -8.22 0.54
N ARG A 87 -0.15 -7.28 -0.33
CA ARG A 87 0.82 -6.42 -1.04
C ARG A 87 1.61 -5.55 -0.07
N ALA A 88 0.93 -4.95 0.90
CA ALA A 88 1.56 -4.11 1.91
C ALA A 88 2.50 -4.91 2.83
N SER A 89 2.14 -6.14 3.19
CA SER A 89 3.00 -7.04 3.96
C SER A 89 4.26 -7.40 3.19
N ARG A 90 4.13 -7.81 1.92
CA ARG A 90 5.29 -8.13 1.07
C ARG A 90 6.21 -6.92 0.89
N ASN A 91 5.62 -5.74 0.69
CA ASN A 91 6.39 -4.51 0.57
C ASN A 91 7.12 -4.17 1.87
N LYS A 92 6.46 -4.36 3.03
CA LYS A 92 7.11 -4.20 4.33
C LYS A 92 8.33 -5.10 4.47
N ASP A 93 8.18 -6.38 4.16
CA ASP A 93 9.27 -7.35 4.27
C ASP A 93 10.43 -6.98 3.33
N LEU A 94 10.10 -6.52 2.12
CA LEU A 94 11.09 -6.03 1.16
C LEU A 94 11.88 -4.83 1.71
N ILE A 95 11.20 -3.77 2.17
CA ILE A 95 11.86 -2.58 2.74
C ILE A 95 12.79 -2.97 3.90
N ILE A 96 12.30 -3.81 4.82
CA ILE A 96 13.08 -4.27 5.97
C ILE A 96 14.31 -5.05 5.52
N SER A 97 14.17 -5.93 4.53
CA SER A 97 15.27 -6.75 4.01
C SER A 97 16.36 -5.94 3.31
N CYS A 98 16.05 -4.73 2.83
CA CYS A 98 17.01 -3.85 2.15
C CYS A 98 17.79 -2.94 3.12
N ARG A 99 17.40 -2.85 4.40
CA ARG A 99 17.98 -1.92 5.39
C ARG A 99 19.49 -2.05 5.57
N SER A 100 19.99 -3.28 5.49
CA SER A 100 21.40 -3.60 5.72
C SER A 100 22.25 -3.53 4.46
N ALA A 101 21.66 -3.23 3.30
CA ALA A 101 22.42 -3.04 2.07
C ALA A 101 23.20 -1.73 2.11
N ASP A 102 24.34 -1.67 1.41
CA ASP A 102 25.14 -0.44 1.29
C ASP A 102 24.33 0.71 0.65
N ARG A 103 23.41 0.35 -0.26
CA ARG A 103 22.49 1.27 -0.94
C ARG A 103 21.06 0.73 -0.86
N PRO A 104 20.33 0.99 0.25
CA PRO A 104 19.01 0.41 0.48
C PRO A 104 17.98 0.77 -0.60
N GLY A 105 18.01 2.01 -1.11
CA GLY A 105 17.10 2.48 -2.16
C GLY A 105 17.34 1.77 -3.49
N TYR A 106 18.61 1.61 -3.88
CA TYR A 106 18.99 0.88 -5.08
C TYR A 106 18.55 -0.59 -5.01
N GLU A 107 18.86 -1.28 -3.92
CA GLU A 107 18.51 -2.69 -3.72
C GLU A 107 17.00 -2.91 -3.76
N TYR A 108 16.23 -2.02 -3.14
CA TYR A 108 14.77 -2.04 -3.17
C TYR A 108 14.24 -1.96 -4.62
N LEU A 109 14.74 -1.02 -5.42
CA LEU A 109 14.30 -0.84 -6.82
C LEU A 109 14.75 -1.99 -7.73
N ALA A 110 15.96 -2.51 -7.53
CA ALA A 110 16.47 -3.66 -8.28
C ALA A 110 15.60 -4.90 -8.07
N ARG A 111 15.19 -5.18 -6.83
CA ARG A 111 14.27 -6.30 -6.51
C ARG A 111 12.86 -6.13 -7.06
N LEU A 112 12.42 -4.89 -7.30
CA LEU A 112 11.18 -4.61 -8.01
C LEU A 112 11.31 -4.72 -9.54
N GLY A 113 12.52 -4.97 -10.06
CA GLY A 113 12.80 -4.95 -11.50
C GLY A 113 12.67 -3.55 -12.10
N GLN A 114 12.79 -2.50 -11.29
CA GLN A 114 12.59 -1.10 -11.67
C GLN A 114 13.92 -0.36 -11.90
N TYR A 115 15.06 -1.03 -11.73
CA TYR A 115 16.40 -0.45 -11.90
C TYR A 115 17.34 -1.45 -12.60
N GLY A 116 17.72 -1.16 -13.85
CA GLY A 116 18.67 -1.95 -14.64
C GLY A 116 18.21 -3.38 -14.96
N GLU A 117 19.00 -4.10 -15.79
CA GLU A 117 18.78 -5.53 -15.99
C GLU A 117 19.02 -6.29 -14.68
N TYR A 118 18.04 -7.09 -14.27
CA TYR A 118 18.21 -8.07 -13.20
C TYR A 118 19.31 -9.06 -13.58
N ASP A 119 20.44 -9.07 -12.86
CA ASP A 119 21.51 -10.05 -13.07
C ASP A 119 21.21 -11.33 -12.28
N PRO A 120 20.82 -12.44 -12.93
CA PRO A 120 20.49 -13.70 -12.25
C PRO A 120 21.69 -14.35 -11.54
N ARG A 121 22.91 -13.84 -11.74
CA ARG A 121 24.11 -14.30 -11.00
C ARG A 121 24.20 -13.71 -9.59
N HIS A 122 23.41 -12.69 -9.28
CA HIS A 122 23.30 -12.08 -7.96
C HIS A 122 21.86 -12.21 -7.45
N PRO A 123 21.39 -13.44 -7.17
CA PRO A 123 20.05 -13.64 -6.64
C PRO A 123 19.89 -12.86 -5.33
N ALA A 124 18.75 -12.20 -5.17
CA ALA A 124 18.40 -11.58 -3.91
C ALA A 124 18.53 -12.62 -2.79
N PRO A 125 19.16 -12.30 -1.65
CA PRO A 125 19.32 -13.24 -0.54
C PRO A 125 17.96 -13.82 -0.17
N GLN A 126 17.80 -15.11 -0.43
CA GLN A 126 16.66 -15.87 0.07
C GLN A 126 16.96 -16.11 1.55
N ASN A 127 16.00 -15.80 2.42
CA ASN A 127 16.08 -16.27 3.81
C ASN A 127 16.27 -17.77 3.76
N GLU A 128 17.39 -18.27 4.29
CA GLU A 128 17.67 -19.70 4.37
C GLU A 128 16.49 -20.41 5.00
N GLU A 129 16.13 -21.51 4.36
CA GLU A 129 14.87 -22.23 4.49
C GLU A 129 14.44 -22.46 5.94
N VAL A 130 13.19 -22.08 6.26
CA VAL A 130 12.46 -22.72 7.34
C VAL A 130 12.25 -24.17 6.89
N PRO A 131 12.75 -25.20 7.61
CA PRO A 131 12.71 -26.57 7.11
C PRO A 131 11.27 -27.00 6.84
N PHE A 132 11.02 -27.37 5.59
CA PHE A 132 9.73 -27.87 5.10
C PHE A 132 9.42 -29.20 5.79
N ARG A 133 8.58 -29.16 6.83
CA ARG A 133 8.17 -30.38 7.55
C ARG A 133 6.98 -31.01 6.84
N GLY A 134 7.28 -32.08 6.08
CA GLY A 134 6.37 -33.20 5.89
C GLY A 134 5.77 -33.35 4.50
N ALA A 135 6.21 -34.38 3.79
CA ALA A 135 5.35 -35.39 3.14
C ALA A 135 6.23 -36.45 2.43
N HIS A 136 7.02 -37.21 3.20
CA HIS A 136 7.43 -38.55 2.76
C HIS A 136 6.39 -39.53 3.31
N GLY A 137 5.40 -39.84 2.48
CA GLY A 137 4.67 -41.10 2.60
C GLY A 137 5.46 -42.14 1.84
N ASP A 138 6.17 -42.98 2.57
CA ASP A 138 6.92 -44.11 2.03
C ASP A 138 5.96 -45.08 1.33
N SER A 139 6.21 -45.33 0.05
CA SER A 139 5.66 -46.48 -0.66
C SER A 139 6.56 -47.68 -0.39
N GLN A 140 6.10 -48.62 0.43
CA GLN A 140 6.45 -50.03 0.35
C GLN A 140 5.19 -50.88 0.54
#